data_AF-A0A537WC24-F1
#
_entry.id   AF-A0A537WC24-F1
#
_cell.length_a   1.000
_cell.length_b   1.000
_cell.length_c   1.000
_cell.angle_alpha   90.00
_cell.angle_beta   90.00
_cell.angle_gamma   90.00
#
_symmetry.space_group_name_H-M   'P 1'
#
loop_
_entity.id
_entity.type
_entity.pdbx_description
1 polymer ?
#
loop_
_entity_poly.entity_id
_entity_poly.type
_entity_poly.pdbx_seq_one_letter_code
_entity_poly.pdbx_strand_id
1 'polypeptide(L)'
;MADLVVIGFPNEAKADEGNDSYRPVFSGNQDRTHESRMDKSTRPLSALVFAFALWAVMPPSIAAASTASDTVREFYQTLLYNMQNGPSVGQRGRVARLAPVVPRVFDIPYMTQLAIGPTWMTLPEPQRRQVLQAFERYITAVYAERFDKYSGERLEVIGEQPTSHGTMVKRYN
;
A
#
# COMPACT_ATOMS: atom_id res chain seq x y z
N MET A 1 18.39 19.27 5.13
CA MET A 1 17.01 19.82 5.16
C MET A 1 16.34 19.40 3.86
N ALA A 2 15.19 18.72 3.92
CA ALA A 2 14.47 18.27 2.73
C ALA A 2 12.98 18.42 2.99
N ASP A 3 12.36 19.41 2.33
CA ASP A 3 10.92 19.45 2.14
C ASP A 3 10.54 18.29 1.23
N LEU A 4 9.63 17.43 1.68
CA LEU A 4 9.11 16.34 0.84
C LEU A 4 7.95 16.88 0.00
N VAL A 5 8.28 17.33 -1.20
CA VAL A 5 7.28 17.71 -2.20
C VAL A 5 6.68 16.43 -2.79
N VAL A 6 5.44 16.12 -2.41
CA VAL A 6 4.63 15.07 -3.06
C VAL A 6 3.86 15.72 -4.20
N ILE A 7 4.34 15.58 -5.44
CA ILE A 7 3.67 16.14 -6.62
C ILE A 7 2.47 15.24 -6.95
N GLY A 8 1.26 15.66 -6.56
CA GLY A 8 0.01 14.97 -6.89
C GLY A 8 -0.59 15.48 -8.20
N PHE A 9 -0.65 14.65 -9.24
CA PHE A 9 -1.40 14.97 -10.46
C PHE A 9 -2.76 14.25 -10.48
N PRO A 10 -3.78 14.84 -11.15
CA PRO A 10 -5.17 14.39 -11.08
C PRO A 10 -5.36 13.00 -11.69
N ASN A 11 -6.22 12.23 -11.03
CA ASN A 11 -6.63 10.88 -11.41
C ASN A 11 -7.51 10.94 -12.68
N GLU A 12 -6.92 10.80 -13.87
CA GLU A 12 -7.67 10.56 -15.10
C GLU A 12 -8.08 9.08 -15.17
N ALA A 13 -9.21 8.77 -14.56
CA ALA A 13 -9.94 7.56 -14.86
C ALA A 13 -10.50 7.66 -16.28
N LYS A 14 -9.90 6.92 -17.23
CA LYS A 14 -10.61 6.44 -18.41
C LYS A 14 -10.72 4.93 -18.31
N ALA A 15 -11.97 4.47 -18.24
CA ALA A 15 -12.35 3.11 -18.47
C ALA A 15 -11.98 2.72 -19.90
N ASP A 16 -11.24 1.62 -20.07
CA ASP A 16 -11.32 0.79 -21.26
C ASP A 16 -11.88 -0.59 -20.89
N GLU A 17 -12.96 -0.93 -21.59
CA GLU A 17 -13.57 -2.24 -21.59
C GLU A 17 -12.71 -3.16 -22.45
N GLY A 18 -12.42 -4.39 -22.00
CA GLY A 18 -11.90 -5.38 -22.92
C GLY A 18 -11.24 -6.61 -22.31
N ASN A 19 -11.96 -7.73 -22.42
CA ASN A 19 -11.43 -9.09 -22.60
C ASN A 19 -11.08 -9.92 -21.36
N ASP A 20 -12.15 -10.39 -20.72
CA ASP A 20 -12.51 -11.82 -20.58
C ASP A 20 -11.41 -12.86 -20.90
N SER A 21 -10.91 -13.55 -19.86
CA SER A 21 -10.48 -14.96 -19.89
C SER A 21 -9.82 -15.38 -18.56
N TYR A 22 -10.63 -15.80 -17.59
CA TYR A 22 -10.16 -16.78 -16.60
C TYR A 22 -11.34 -17.63 -16.10
N ARG A 23 -11.36 -18.91 -16.50
CA ARG A 23 -12.27 -19.95 -15.97
C ARG A 23 -11.43 -20.97 -15.21
N PRO A 24 -11.75 -21.30 -13.94
CA PRO A 24 -11.30 -22.56 -13.37
C PRO A 24 -12.29 -23.68 -13.67
N VAL A 25 -11.71 -24.81 -14.09
CA VAL A 25 -12.33 -26.11 -14.33
C VAL A 25 -12.53 -26.82 -13.00
N PHE A 26 -13.76 -27.23 -12.69
CA PHE A 26 -14.01 -28.36 -11.79
C PHE A 26 -15.16 -29.21 -12.36
N SER A 27 -14.78 -30.40 -12.82
CA SER A 27 -15.66 -31.44 -13.33
C SER A 27 -15.57 -32.65 -12.39
N GLY A 28 -16.73 -33.21 -12.05
CA GLY A 28 -16.87 -34.63 -11.73
C GLY A 28 -16.82 -35.02 -10.24
N ASN A 29 -17.99 -35.20 -9.62
CA ASN A 29 -18.56 -36.54 -9.48
C ASN A 29 -19.91 -36.51 -8.76
N GLN A 30 -20.98 -36.79 -9.51
CA GLN A 30 -22.20 -37.39 -9.00
C GLN A 30 -22.05 -38.91 -9.18
N ASP A 31 -22.18 -39.67 -8.10
CA ASP A 31 -23.27 -40.65 -7.95
C ASP A 31 -22.99 -41.59 -6.78
N ARG A 32 -24.00 -41.72 -5.91
CA ARG A 32 -24.58 -43.01 -5.48
C ARG A 32 -25.73 -42.74 -4.50
N THR A 33 -26.93 -43.07 -4.98
CA THR A 33 -28.15 -43.43 -4.23
C THR A 33 -27.85 -44.57 -3.24
N HIS A 34 -28.57 -44.87 -2.14
CA HIS A 34 -30.02 -44.95 -1.92
C HIS A 34 -30.27 -45.22 -0.40
N GLU A 35 -31.49 -44.93 0.06
CA GLU A 35 -32.21 -45.51 1.24
C GLU A 35 -31.99 -45.03 2.70
N SER A 36 -33.00 -44.27 3.15
CA SER A 36 -33.97 -44.64 4.19
C SER A 36 -33.47 -44.88 5.63
N ARG A 37 -33.76 -43.91 6.52
CA ARG A 37 -34.72 -44.11 7.63
C ARG A 37 -35.02 -42.77 8.31
N MET A 38 -36.30 -42.41 8.31
CA MET A 38 -36.84 -41.30 9.06
C MET A 38 -36.83 -41.65 10.56
N ASP A 39 -36.23 -40.81 11.40
CA ASP A 39 -36.56 -40.76 12.81
C ASP A 39 -36.74 -39.32 13.30
N LYS A 40 -37.82 -39.13 14.06
CA LYS A 40 -38.38 -37.86 14.50
C LYS A 40 -37.59 -37.32 15.67
N SER A 41 -37.09 -36.09 15.59
CA SER A 41 -36.89 -35.30 16.79
C SER A 41 -37.00 -33.80 16.50
N THR A 42 -38.11 -33.26 16.98
CA THR A 42 -38.49 -31.85 17.04
C THR A 42 -37.38 -31.01 17.68
N ARG A 43 -36.79 -30.10 16.92
CA ARG A 43 -36.03 -28.94 17.44
C ARG A 43 -36.46 -27.69 16.67
N PRO A 44 -36.74 -26.57 17.35
CA PRO A 44 -37.65 -25.56 16.85
C PRO A 44 -37.05 -24.78 15.67
N LEU A 45 -37.82 -24.73 14.58
CA LEU A 45 -37.53 -24.11 13.29
C LEU A 45 -37.52 -22.56 13.32
N SER A 46 -37.21 -21.94 14.47
CA SER A 46 -37.43 -20.51 14.73
C SER A 46 -36.16 -19.72 15.08
N ALA A 47 -34.96 -20.30 14.92
CA ALA A 47 -33.69 -19.60 15.14
C ALA A 47 -32.95 -19.16 13.85
N LEU A 48 -33.38 -19.62 12.67
CA LEU A 48 -32.66 -19.35 11.41
C LEU A 48 -33.12 -18.08 10.66
N VAL A 49 -34.27 -17.51 11.02
CA VAL A 49 -34.79 -16.30 10.35
C VAL A 49 -34.23 -15.00 10.95
N PHE A 50 -33.81 -15.02 12.22
CA PHE A 50 -33.27 -13.82 12.89
C PHE A 50 -31.82 -13.48 12.53
N ALA A 51 -31.03 -14.46 12.09
CA ALA A 51 -29.62 -14.23 11.74
C ALA A 51 -29.44 -13.57 10.36
N PHE A 52 -30.42 -13.67 9.47
CA PHE A 52 -30.35 -13.08 8.12
C PHE A 52 -30.81 -11.61 8.09
N ALA A 53 -31.67 -11.21 9.02
CA ALA A 53 -32.19 -9.84 9.09
C ALA A 53 -31.18 -8.81 9.64
N LEU A 54 -30.10 -9.25 10.31
CA LEU A 54 -29.14 -8.35 10.94
C LEU A 54 -27.96 -7.95 10.03
N TRP A 55 -27.80 -8.56 8.84
CA TRP A 55 -26.75 -8.19 7.90
C TRP A 55 -27.18 -7.06 6.93
N ALA A 56 -28.49 -6.79 6.82
CA ALA A 56 -29.06 -5.82 5.87
C ALA A 56 -29.08 -4.36 6.38
N VAL A 57 -28.62 -4.09 7.61
CA VAL A 57 -28.61 -2.75 8.22
C VAL A 57 -27.18 -2.25 8.49
N MET A 58 -26.19 -2.73 7.73
CA MET A 58 -24.89 -2.05 7.69
C MET A 58 -24.89 -1.05 6.53
N PRO A 59 -24.80 0.26 6.80
CA PRO A 59 -24.57 1.23 5.73
C PRO A 59 -23.24 0.89 5.04
N PRO A 60 -23.16 1.02 3.70
CA PRO A 60 -21.91 0.84 3.00
C PRO A 60 -20.89 1.82 3.58
N SER A 61 -19.82 1.28 4.18
CA SER A 61 -18.70 2.09 4.64
C SER A 61 -17.96 2.55 3.40
N ILE A 62 -18.26 3.76 2.91
CA ILE A 62 -17.43 4.41 1.90
C ILE A 62 -16.11 4.75 2.59
N ALA A 63 -15.08 3.93 2.38
CA ALA A 63 -13.74 4.26 2.81
C ALA A 63 -13.34 5.57 2.11
N ALA A 64 -13.07 6.61 2.89
CA ALA A 64 -12.53 7.86 2.35
C ALA A 64 -11.24 7.54 1.59
N ALA A 65 -11.08 8.11 0.39
CA ALA A 65 -9.84 7.96 -0.36
C ALA A 65 -8.67 8.51 0.47
N SER A 66 -7.58 7.75 0.55
CA SER A 66 -6.36 8.15 1.28
C SER A 66 -5.81 9.46 0.71
N THR A 67 -5.49 10.42 1.58
CA THR A 67 -4.92 11.72 1.15
C THR A 67 -3.40 11.66 1.03
N ALA A 68 -2.79 12.71 0.47
CA ALA A 68 -1.33 12.82 0.42
C ALA A 68 -0.70 12.83 1.82
N SER A 69 -1.37 13.45 2.81
CA SER A 69 -0.93 13.39 4.20
C SER A 69 -0.94 12.00 4.77
N ASP A 70 -1.89 11.15 4.39
CA ASP A 70 -1.97 9.79 4.93
C ASP A 70 -0.73 8.98 4.52
N THR A 71 -0.32 9.09 3.25
CA THR A 71 0.92 8.49 2.74
C THR A 71 2.16 9.00 3.48
N VAL A 72 2.28 10.32 3.69
CA VAL A 72 3.42 10.90 4.42
C VAL A 72 3.39 10.50 5.91
N ARG A 73 2.21 10.41 6.51
CA ARG A 73 2.05 10.00 7.91
C ARG A 73 2.45 8.54 8.12
N GLU A 74 2.06 7.64 7.23
CA GLU A 74 2.48 6.23 7.25
C GLU A 74 4.01 6.11 7.12
N PHE A 75 4.61 6.92 6.25
CA PHE A 75 6.06 6.98 6.11
C PHE A 75 6.74 7.45 7.40
N TYR A 76 6.26 8.54 8.00
CA TYR A 76 6.79 9.08 9.25
C TYR A 76 6.68 8.08 10.42
N GLN A 77 5.57 7.36 10.51
CA GLN A 77 5.40 6.28 11.49
C GLN A 77 6.43 5.17 11.28
N THR A 78 6.69 4.81 10.03
CA THR A 78 7.72 3.80 9.70
C THR A 78 9.12 4.26 10.10
N LEU A 79 9.45 5.53 9.88
CA LEU A 79 10.74 6.11 10.29
C LEU A 79 10.88 6.14 11.82
N LEU A 80 9.85 6.61 12.54
CA LEU A 80 9.84 6.61 14.01
C LEU A 80 9.99 5.20 14.58
N TYR A 81 9.28 4.23 14.00
CA TYR A 81 9.43 2.83 14.37
C TYR A 81 10.87 2.34 14.20
N ASN A 82 11.51 2.66 13.08
CA ASN A 82 12.90 2.31 12.82
C ASN A 82 13.88 3.00 13.78
N MET A 83 13.59 4.21 14.24
CA MET A 83 14.43 4.91 15.22
C MET A 83 14.30 4.30 16.62
N GLN A 84 13.08 3.90 17.01
CA GLN A 84 12.79 3.33 18.32
C GLN A 84 13.26 1.86 18.43
N ASN A 85 13.11 1.09 17.35
CA ASN A 85 13.43 -0.34 17.32
C ASN A 85 14.73 -0.64 16.54
N GLY A 86 15.33 0.37 15.94
CA GLY A 86 16.52 0.25 15.09
C GLY A 86 17.70 -0.45 15.76
N PRO A 87 18.03 -0.14 17.03
CA PRO A 87 19.11 -0.82 17.74
C PRO A 87 18.87 -2.32 17.91
N SER A 88 17.62 -2.79 18.03
CA SER A 88 17.31 -4.21 18.24
C SER A 88 17.27 -5.02 16.94
N VAL A 89 16.74 -4.45 15.85
CA VAL A 89 16.61 -5.15 14.56
C VAL A 89 17.81 -4.95 13.62
N GLY A 90 18.70 -4.00 13.94
CA GLY A 90 19.88 -3.66 13.16
C GLY A 90 19.56 -3.08 11.77
N GLN A 91 20.60 -2.82 10.98
CA GLN A 91 20.47 -2.18 9.67
C GLN A 91 19.58 -3.00 8.71
N ARG A 92 19.74 -4.33 8.68
CA ARG A 92 18.95 -5.21 7.80
C ARG A 92 17.45 -5.14 8.10
N GLY A 93 17.07 -5.13 9.39
CA GLY A 93 15.67 -5.01 9.78
C GLY A 93 15.07 -3.66 9.39
N ARG A 94 15.83 -2.57 9.57
CA ARG A 94 15.40 -1.22 9.15
C ARG A 94 15.20 -1.11 7.64
N VAL A 95 16.12 -1.67 6.85
CA VAL A 95 16.01 -1.74 5.38
C VAL A 95 14.78 -2.55 4.97
N ALA A 96 14.59 -3.74 5.54
CA ALA A 96 13.46 -4.60 5.22
C ALA A 96 12.10 -3.93 5.51
N ARG A 97 12.03 -3.11 6.57
CA ARG A 97 10.82 -2.36 6.92
C ARG A 97 10.54 -1.20 5.97
N LEU A 98 11.58 -0.51 5.47
CA LEU A 98 11.44 0.62 4.56
C LEU A 98 11.23 0.21 3.10
N ALA A 99 11.75 -0.96 2.69
CA ALA A 99 11.68 -1.44 1.31
C ALA A 99 10.27 -1.37 0.68
N PRO A 100 9.17 -1.81 1.33
CA PRO A 100 7.83 -1.71 0.74
C PRO A 100 7.21 -0.31 0.81
N VAL A 101 7.74 0.58 1.65
CA VAL A 101 7.16 1.92 1.90
C VAL A 101 7.76 2.95 0.95
N VAL A 102 9.07 2.88 0.69
CA VAL A 102 9.79 3.80 -0.20
C VAL A 102 9.13 3.95 -1.58
N PRO A 103 8.85 2.88 -2.35
CA PRO A 103 8.25 3.02 -3.68
C PRO A 103 6.79 3.49 -3.67
N ARG A 104 6.12 3.54 -2.50
CA ARG A 104 4.76 4.11 -2.37
C ARG A 104 4.78 5.62 -2.13
N VAL A 105 5.83 6.10 -1.47
CA VAL A 105 5.96 7.50 -1.05
C VAL A 105 6.75 8.31 -2.09
N PHE A 106 7.70 7.67 -2.77
CA PHE A 106 8.58 8.30 -3.75
C PHE A 106 8.27 7.80 -5.16
N ASP A 107 8.22 8.74 -6.12
CA ASP A 107 8.23 8.41 -7.54
C ASP A 107 9.65 8.02 -7.97
N ILE A 108 10.02 6.77 -7.68
CA ILE A 108 11.33 6.21 -8.02
C ILE A 108 11.65 6.34 -9.51
N PRO A 109 10.73 6.02 -10.45
CA PRO A 109 10.98 6.25 -11.87
C PRO A 109 11.36 7.69 -12.20
N TYR A 110 10.54 8.66 -11.80
CA TYR A 110 10.79 10.06 -12.11
C TYR A 110 12.08 10.59 -11.47
N MET A 111 12.30 10.27 -10.19
CA MET A 111 13.53 10.67 -9.50
C MET A 111 14.79 10.07 -10.14
N THR A 112 14.72 8.81 -10.57
CA THR A 112 15.83 8.14 -11.27
C THR A 112 16.12 8.80 -12.61
N GLN A 113 15.07 9.14 -13.37
CA GLN A 113 15.18 9.86 -14.63
C GLN A 113 15.85 11.21 -14.45
N LEU A 114 15.41 11.97 -13.44
CA LEU A 114 15.97 13.28 -13.12
C LEU A 114 17.46 13.18 -12.71
N ALA A 115 17.82 12.16 -11.93
CA ALA A 115 19.19 11.94 -11.48
C ALA A 115 20.14 11.54 -12.61
N ILE A 116 19.67 10.81 -13.62
CA ILE A 116 20.48 10.37 -14.77
C ILE A 116 20.51 11.43 -15.87
N GLY A 117 19.44 12.19 -16.02
CA GLY A 117 19.29 13.18 -17.06
C GLY A 117 19.07 12.56 -18.45
N PRO A 118 19.45 13.27 -19.54
CA PRO A 118 19.06 12.93 -20.91
C PRO A 118 19.40 11.50 -21.35
N THR A 119 20.50 10.93 -20.83
CA THR A 119 20.96 9.57 -21.15
C THR A 119 19.96 8.50 -20.74
N TRP A 120 19.02 8.78 -19.84
CA TRP A 120 17.96 7.83 -19.48
C TRP A 120 17.20 7.30 -20.70
N MET A 121 16.93 8.18 -21.67
CA MET A 121 16.13 7.83 -22.85
C MET A 121 16.85 6.89 -23.81
N THR A 122 18.18 6.77 -23.71
CA THR A 122 18.99 5.90 -24.57
C THR A 122 19.29 4.54 -23.93
N LEU A 123 18.93 4.34 -22.66
CA LEU A 123 19.17 3.08 -21.96
C LEU A 123 18.24 1.97 -22.45
N PRO A 124 18.77 0.76 -22.76
CA PRO A 124 17.95 -0.41 -23.03
C PRO A 124 17.08 -0.79 -21.83
N GLU A 125 15.92 -1.38 -22.11
CA GLU A 125 14.94 -1.74 -21.08
C GLU A 125 15.50 -2.57 -19.91
N PRO A 126 16.32 -3.62 -20.12
CA PRO A 126 16.93 -4.35 -19.02
C PRO A 126 17.82 -3.48 -18.13
N GLN A 127 18.55 -2.52 -18.72
CA GLN A 127 19.43 -1.62 -18.00
C GLN A 127 18.62 -0.59 -17.21
N ARG A 128 17.55 -0.04 -17.79
CA ARG A 128 16.61 0.85 -17.08
C ARG A 128 16.07 0.19 -15.81
N ARG A 129 15.63 -1.07 -15.90
CA ARG A 129 15.14 -1.81 -14.73
C ARG A 129 16.21 -2.01 -13.66
N GLN A 130 17.44 -2.36 -14.05
CA GLN A 130 18.54 -2.52 -13.09
C GLN A 130 18.85 -1.22 -12.35
N VAL A 131 18.84 -0.11 -13.08
CA VAL A 131 19.07 1.22 -12.51
C VAL A 131 17.94 1.59 -11.55
N LEU A 132 16.67 1.39 -11.90
CA LEU A 132 15.53 1.66 -11.01
C LEU A 132 15.65 0.88 -9.71
N GLN A 133 15.92 -0.42 -9.80
CA GLN A 133 16.11 -1.28 -8.64
C GLN A 133 17.31 -0.82 -7.78
N ALA A 134 18.42 -0.41 -8.41
CA ALA A 134 19.57 0.09 -7.69
C ALA A 134 19.27 1.41 -6.97
N PHE A 135 18.53 2.32 -7.62
CA PHE A 135 18.14 3.61 -7.05
C PHE A 135 17.16 3.44 -5.87
N GLU A 136 16.15 2.58 -6.01
CA GLU A 136 15.22 2.26 -4.93
C GLU A 136 15.95 1.70 -3.69
N ARG A 137 16.86 0.73 -3.90
CA ARG A 137 17.68 0.17 -2.82
C ARG A 137 18.57 1.23 -2.19
N TYR A 138 19.15 2.11 -2.99
CA TYR A 138 20.01 3.20 -2.52
C TYR A 138 19.23 4.14 -1.60
N ILE A 139 18.08 4.65 -2.04
CA ILE A 139 17.21 5.52 -1.22
C ILE A 139 16.81 4.80 0.07
N THR A 140 16.36 3.55 -0.03
CA THR A 140 15.97 2.74 1.13
C THR A 140 17.11 2.62 2.15
N ALA A 141 18.33 2.33 1.69
CA ALA A 141 19.49 2.21 2.56
C ALA A 141 19.85 3.54 3.24
N VAL A 142 19.83 4.65 2.50
CA VAL A 142 20.12 5.98 3.03
C VAL A 142 19.12 6.35 4.14
N TYR A 143 17.82 6.10 3.96
CA TYR A 143 16.83 6.37 5.00
C TYR A 143 16.99 5.41 6.20
N ALA A 144 17.29 4.14 5.97
CA ALA A 144 17.53 3.17 7.06
C ALA A 144 18.79 3.50 7.89
N GLU A 145 19.78 4.14 7.28
CA GLU A 145 20.98 4.62 7.95
C GLU A 145 20.73 5.93 8.71
N ARG A 146 20.04 6.90 8.09
CA ARG A 146 19.80 8.22 8.69
C ARG A 146 18.77 8.21 9.83
N PHE A 147 17.84 7.26 9.83
CA PHE A 147 16.78 7.14 10.83
C PHE A 147 16.98 5.86 11.67
N ASP A 148 18.14 5.76 12.32
CA ASP A 148 18.55 4.57 13.09
C ASP A 148 18.40 4.69 14.61
N LYS A 149 18.27 5.93 15.13
CA LYS A 149 18.24 6.24 16.55
C LYS A 149 17.17 7.27 16.87
N TYR A 150 16.55 7.12 18.04
CA TYR A 150 15.58 8.07 18.58
C TYR A 150 16.21 8.89 19.70
N SER A 151 16.16 10.21 19.58
CA SER A 151 16.64 11.21 20.54
C SER A 151 15.55 12.23 20.94
N GLY A 152 14.27 11.94 20.63
CA GLY A 152 13.12 12.83 20.93
C GLY A 152 12.51 13.50 19.70
N GLU A 153 12.79 12.99 18.50
CA GLU A 153 12.32 13.56 17.24
C GLU A 153 10.81 13.42 17.08
N ARG A 154 10.18 14.49 16.57
CA ARG A 154 8.76 14.49 16.18
C ARG A 154 8.65 14.60 14.67
N LEU A 155 7.99 13.62 14.06
CA LEU A 155 7.65 13.57 12.65
C LEU A 155 6.12 13.67 12.52
N GLU A 156 5.63 14.87 12.28
CA GLU A 156 4.19 15.16 12.25
C GLU A 156 3.83 15.90 10.96
N VAL A 157 2.67 15.55 10.40
CA VAL A 157 2.05 16.24 9.28
C VAL A 157 1.14 17.32 9.84
N ILE A 158 1.47 18.60 9.59
CA ILE A 158 0.74 19.75 10.18
C ILE A 158 -0.29 20.38 9.24
N GLY A 159 -0.35 19.93 7.98
CA GLY A 159 -1.39 20.35 7.04
C GLY A 159 -1.06 20.04 5.59
N GLU A 160 -2.09 20.07 4.77
CA GLU A 160 -2.00 20.01 3.30
C GLU A 160 -2.22 21.41 2.73
N GLN A 161 -1.43 21.77 1.74
CA GLN A 161 -1.67 22.95 0.92
C GLN A 161 -1.83 22.52 -0.54
N PRO A 162 -3.00 22.73 -1.15
CA PRO A 162 -3.16 22.53 -2.57
C PRO A 162 -2.30 23.56 -3.34
N THR A 163 -1.72 23.09 -4.45
CA THR A 163 -0.88 23.87 -5.37
C THR A 163 -1.36 23.63 -6.79
N SER A 164 -0.92 24.46 -7.74
CA SER A 164 -1.24 24.29 -9.17
C SER A 164 -0.72 22.98 -9.78
N HIS A 165 0.20 22.29 -9.09
CA HIS A 165 0.84 21.05 -9.55
C HIS A 165 0.63 19.87 -8.58
N GLY A 166 -0.27 19.99 -7.60
CA GLY A 166 -0.57 18.91 -6.63
C GLY A 166 -0.67 19.36 -5.18
N THR A 167 -0.39 18.48 -4.22
CA THR A 167 -0.59 18.75 -2.79
C THR A 167 0.74 18.78 -2.03
N MET A 168 1.06 19.90 -1.39
CA MET A 168 2.24 20.03 -0.54
C MET A 168 1.91 19.72 0.92
N VAL A 169 2.69 18.86 1.57
CA VAL A 169 2.53 18.50 2.99
C VAL A 169 3.52 19.31 3.84
N LYS A 170 3.03 20.05 4.85
CA LYS A 170 3.84 20.89 5.74
C LYS A 170 4.35 20.14 6.97
N ARG A 171 5.54 20.51 7.49
CA ARG A 171 6.16 20.06 8.77
C ARG A 171 6.77 21.27 9.53
N TYR A 172 6.81 21.26 10.87
CA TYR A 172 7.42 22.32 11.72
C TYR A 172 8.95 22.17 11.88
N ASN A 173 9.65 23.29 12.15
CA ASN A 173 11.10 23.41 12.41
C ASN A 173 11.46 23.10 13.88
#